data_AF-A0A7D9LU66-F1
#
_entry.id   AF-A0A7D9LU66-F1
#
_cell.length_a   1.000
_cell.length_b   1.000
_cell.length_c   1.000
_cell.angle_alpha   90.00
_cell.angle_beta   90.00
_cell.angle_gamma   90.00
#
_symmetry.space_group_name_H-M   'P 1'
#
loop_
_entity.id
_entity.type
_entity.pdbx_description
1 polymer ?
#
loop_
_entity_poly.entity_id
_entity_poly.type
_entity_poly.pdbx_seq_one_letter_code
_entity_poly.pdbx_strand_id
1 'polypeptide(L)'
;MLARFLILLAFVLGTVYGQTHNCENGYKPSSYIGKRRVPITCNLEQLDCPSSWKSGIPEGSETSAPMIYQKFLNCHEGFTSCGYVPIDQKSGEVLGQSGVTIGAGIDLGSKSRASFTSLYSTIVNKLEPYFGLKRNLAACAAIERRLILAYWEANTLTDAVTNDVVTEVSKRYDSDKDANTQAFASVPRGIRTAIVSVWYQLGYPTAYPKFWNFVTKNDWDNAIKELRNFYKNPNEQARGDLIRRNDEADIIEATLLKCNRSVDVVFLIDESGSVSLANFRESLDFVENMIKAFPDDRLSGKDGTRFGLSTFSSSYRSHFYLSNYTNQSAYLSAVNRVPYSAGGTQLGRALQHILTDQFTEERGLRPKVNGVPRVLIVLTDGISYDSVSIPAKNVRDENIVVYGIGIGNYNLKQLQEIASSDSHVYRLSTFSQLEIFISTLTSSTCYEPRPTSLNQTIITDVAKDTYLYFSYKVPKSSNLELNVVDLSGSTSIFGSRTNPHPYKYDNDISFDRSSQKDKLMVISPRTEDTGLIGPNAGELKQIFVSVTSDTDTALFQMEGNECNPLNCTEGTNEIHPSTTPKSSACVVFATKFVV
;
A
#
# COMPACT_ATOMS: atom_id res chain seq x y z
N MET A 1 26.27 7.20 78.94
CA MET A 1 25.07 7.27 78.09
C MET A 1 25.53 6.95 76.67
N LEU A 2 25.48 5.68 76.21
CA LEU A 2 24.31 5.01 75.61
C LEU A 2 23.62 5.94 74.58
N ALA A 3 23.49 5.64 73.30
CA ALA A 3 23.71 4.40 72.55
C ALA A 3 23.89 4.74 71.06
N ARG A 4 24.75 4.00 70.35
CA ARG A 4 24.62 3.64 68.92
C ARG A 4 25.84 2.81 68.50
N PHE A 5 25.75 1.49 68.67
CA PHE A 5 26.50 0.51 67.88
C PHE A 5 25.81 -0.87 67.95
N LEU A 6 25.79 -1.55 66.79
CA LEU A 6 25.41 -2.95 66.51
C LEU A 6 23.92 -3.33 66.56
N ILE A 7 23.37 -3.81 65.42
CA ILE A 7 23.05 -5.23 65.20
C ILE A 7 22.35 -5.50 63.82
N LEU A 8 22.86 -6.56 63.17
CA LEU A 8 22.26 -7.53 62.22
C LEU A 8 22.02 -7.24 60.72
N LEU A 9 22.71 -8.08 59.92
CA LEU A 9 22.17 -8.72 58.71
C LEU A 9 20.72 -9.19 58.92
N ALA A 10 19.82 -8.75 58.04
CA ALA A 10 18.63 -9.51 57.68
C ALA A 10 18.22 -9.16 56.24
N PHE A 11 18.35 -10.17 55.39
CA PHE A 11 17.60 -10.40 54.16
C PHE A 11 16.33 -9.55 53.97
N VAL A 12 16.26 -8.83 52.85
CA VAL A 12 15.05 -8.83 52.03
C VAL A 12 15.50 -9.20 50.62
N LEU A 13 15.45 -10.50 50.34
CA LEU A 13 15.24 -11.02 49.00
C LEU A 13 14.15 -10.17 48.36
N GLY A 14 14.48 -9.44 47.30
CA GLY A 14 13.46 -9.16 46.31
C GLY A 14 12.96 -10.52 45.86
N THR A 15 11.79 -10.92 46.36
CA THR A 15 11.09 -12.11 45.91
C THR A 15 10.79 -11.89 44.44
N VAL A 16 11.67 -12.40 43.59
CA VAL A 16 11.30 -12.79 42.24
C VAL A 16 10.22 -13.85 42.45
N TYR A 17 8.95 -13.43 42.49
CA TYR A 17 7.81 -14.32 42.27
C TYR A 17 7.82 -14.76 40.80
N GLY A 18 8.93 -15.36 40.36
CA GLY A 18 8.92 -16.23 39.22
C GLY A 18 8.26 -17.50 39.72
N GLN A 19 6.98 -17.73 39.39
CA GLN A 19 6.49 -19.10 39.40
C GLN A 19 7.49 -19.91 38.57
N THR A 20 8.19 -20.84 39.21
CA THR A 20 9.01 -21.83 38.51
C THR A 20 8.07 -22.62 37.62
N HIS A 21 8.01 -22.28 36.34
CA HIS A 21 7.27 -23.06 35.35
C HIS A 21 7.98 -24.39 35.17
N ASN A 22 7.41 -25.46 35.72
CA ASN A 22 7.89 -26.82 35.52
C ASN A 22 7.17 -27.40 34.29
N CYS A 23 7.85 -27.36 33.14
CA CYS A 23 7.35 -27.97 31.90
C CYS A 23 7.59 -29.47 31.93
N GLU A 24 6.78 -30.20 32.69
CA GLU A 24 6.94 -31.65 32.82
C GLU A 24 6.46 -32.40 31.56
N ASN A 25 5.59 -31.81 30.72
CA ASN A 25 5.06 -32.47 29.51
C ASN A 25 4.74 -31.56 28.29
N GLY A 26 4.98 -30.24 28.34
CA GLY A 26 4.24 -29.27 27.52
C GLY A 26 4.63 -29.08 26.05
N TYR A 27 5.92 -29.07 25.69
CA TYR A 27 6.35 -28.73 24.32
C TYR A 27 7.42 -29.68 23.79
N LYS A 28 7.11 -30.34 22.67
CA LYS A 28 8.02 -31.26 21.96
C LYS A 28 8.22 -30.74 20.54
N PRO A 29 9.40 -30.17 20.20
CA PRO A 29 9.67 -29.61 18.87
C PRO A 29 9.29 -30.54 17.70
N SER A 30 9.58 -31.83 17.84
CA SER A 30 9.27 -32.84 16.82
C SER A 30 7.78 -32.92 16.44
N SER A 31 6.87 -32.60 17.37
CA SER A 31 5.42 -32.56 17.11
C SER A 31 4.97 -31.36 16.28
N TYR A 32 5.87 -30.39 16.07
CA TYR A 32 5.59 -29.11 15.39
C TYR A 32 6.39 -28.91 14.11
N ILE A 33 7.08 -29.96 13.59
CA ILE A 33 7.70 -29.91 12.27
C ILE A 33 6.64 -29.55 11.21
N GLY A 34 6.99 -28.62 10.32
CA GLY A 34 6.11 -28.03 9.32
C GLY A 34 5.21 -26.89 9.83
N LYS A 35 5.20 -26.60 11.14
CA LYS A 35 4.40 -25.51 11.74
C LYS A 35 5.26 -24.26 11.95
N ARG A 36 4.64 -23.09 11.98
CA ARG A 36 5.33 -21.78 12.12
C ARG A 36 5.28 -21.20 13.54
N ARG A 37 4.41 -21.75 14.38
CA ARG A 37 4.13 -21.22 15.71
C ARG A 37 3.54 -22.26 16.63
N VAL A 38 3.55 -21.97 17.92
CA VAL A 38 2.91 -22.73 18.98
C VAL A 38 2.11 -21.79 19.92
N PRO A 39 0.82 -22.05 20.21
CA PRO A 39 0.02 -23.14 19.68
C PRO A 39 -0.36 -22.92 18.20
N ILE A 40 -0.54 -24.02 17.45
CA ILE A 40 -0.91 -23.95 16.01
C ILE A 40 -2.30 -23.34 15.77
N THR A 41 -3.14 -23.28 16.79
CA THR A 41 -4.50 -22.73 16.74
C THR A 41 -4.52 -21.19 16.80
N CYS A 42 -3.35 -20.57 16.96
CA CYS A 42 -3.20 -19.13 17.12
C CYS A 42 -3.05 -18.44 15.76
N ASN A 43 -4.16 -18.07 15.14
CA ASN A 43 -4.17 -17.47 13.81
C ASN A 43 -3.83 -15.97 13.86
N LEU A 44 -3.31 -15.45 12.75
CA LEU A 44 -3.23 -14.00 12.56
C LEU A 44 -4.62 -13.47 12.20
N GLU A 45 -4.91 -12.26 12.65
CA GLU A 45 -6.10 -11.53 12.21
C GLU A 45 -5.92 -11.09 10.76
N GLN A 46 -7.02 -11.10 9.99
CA GLN A 46 -7.02 -10.51 8.66
C GLN A 46 -7.08 -8.99 8.79
N LEU A 47 -6.01 -8.31 8.35
CA LEU A 47 -5.86 -6.86 8.51
C LEU A 47 -6.25 -6.05 7.27
N ASP A 48 -6.65 -6.71 6.18
CA ASP A 48 -6.88 -6.09 4.86
C ASP A 48 -5.73 -5.15 4.47
N CYS A 49 -4.51 -5.71 4.50
CA CYS A 49 -3.30 -5.00 4.10
C CYS A 49 -3.30 -4.77 2.59
N PRO A 50 -2.93 -3.57 2.12
CA PRO A 50 -2.85 -3.33 0.69
C PRO A 50 -1.74 -4.19 0.07
N SER A 51 -1.88 -4.51 -1.22
CA SER A 51 -0.85 -5.22 -1.97
C SER A 51 0.36 -4.35 -2.33
N SER A 52 0.23 -3.02 -2.17
CA SER A 52 1.31 -2.05 -2.35
C SER A 52 1.05 -0.79 -1.51
N TRP A 53 2.10 -0.10 -1.11
CA TRP A 53 2.04 1.16 -0.38
C TRP A 53 2.42 2.38 -1.22
N LYS A 54 2.55 2.27 -2.56
CA LYS A 54 2.87 3.40 -3.47
C LYS A 54 1.82 4.49 -3.48
N SER A 55 0.57 4.11 -3.20
CA SER A 55 -0.51 5.04 -2.92
C SER A 55 -0.28 5.87 -1.65
N GLY A 56 0.73 5.56 -0.86
CA GLY A 56 1.00 6.16 0.44
C GLY A 56 0.08 5.64 1.52
N ILE A 57 0.13 6.33 2.65
CA ILE A 57 -0.77 6.12 3.78
C ILE A 57 -1.68 7.34 3.93
N PRO A 58 -2.85 7.20 4.56
CA PRO A 58 -3.67 8.37 4.89
C PRO A 58 -2.86 9.33 5.79
N GLU A 59 -3.27 10.59 5.95
CA GLU A 59 -2.75 11.57 6.91
C GLU A 59 -3.84 11.84 7.98
N GLY A 60 -3.74 11.32 9.22
CA GLY A 60 -4.90 11.13 10.15
C GLY A 60 -5.81 12.33 10.47
N SER A 61 -6.98 12.06 11.09
CA SER A 61 -8.05 13.05 11.29
C SER A 61 -7.71 14.15 12.29
N GLU A 62 -8.29 15.32 12.05
CA GLU A 62 -8.30 16.51 12.89
C GLU A 62 -8.61 16.19 14.36
N THR A 63 -7.64 16.48 15.24
CA THR A 63 -7.69 16.76 16.69
C THR A 63 -6.42 16.28 17.40
N SER A 64 -5.71 15.31 16.82
CA SER A 64 -4.27 15.09 16.99
C SER A 64 -3.86 14.08 15.93
N ALA A 65 -3.03 14.46 14.96
CA ALA A 65 -2.52 13.51 13.98
C ALA A 65 -1.83 12.37 14.77
N PRO A 66 -2.32 11.11 14.74
CA PRO A 66 -1.58 10.03 15.37
C PRO A 66 -0.19 10.02 14.77
N MET A 67 0.82 9.88 15.63
CA MET A 67 2.20 10.20 15.28
C MET A 67 2.71 9.37 14.09
N ILE A 68 2.13 8.19 13.89
CA ILE A 68 2.37 7.26 12.78
C ILE A 68 1.06 6.58 12.34
N TYR A 69 1.11 5.80 11.26
CA TYR A 69 0.03 4.92 10.84
C TYR A 69 0.28 3.47 11.25
N GLN A 70 -0.30 3.08 12.39
CA GLN A 70 -0.08 1.77 13.02
C GLN A 70 -0.36 0.58 12.10
N LYS A 71 -1.36 0.68 11.21
CA LYS A 71 -1.71 -0.40 10.29
C LYS A 71 -0.55 -0.79 9.37
N PHE A 72 0.33 0.16 8.99
CA PHE A 72 1.54 -0.14 8.23
C PHE A 72 2.43 -1.14 8.97
N LEU A 73 2.76 -0.86 10.24
CA LEU A 73 3.56 -1.76 11.07
C LEU A 73 2.85 -3.10 11.25
N ASN A 74 1.55 -3.09 11.58
CA ASN A 74 0.79 -4.32 11.80
C ASN A 74 0.75 -5.21 10.54
N CYS A 75 0.74 -4.64 9.34
CA CYS A 75 0.79 -5.39 8.09
C CYS A 75 2.13 -6.10 7.86
N HIS A 76 3.23 -5.54 8.37
CA HIS A 76 4.55 -6.16 8.29
C HIS A 76 4.86 -7.11 9.45
N GLU A 77 4.41 -6.78 10.66
CA GLU A 77 4.61 -7.63 11.85
C GLU A 77 3.62 -8.80 11.92
N GLY A 78 2.47 -8.66 11.25
CA GLY A 78 1.27 -9.45 11.53
C GLY A 78 0.61 -9.02 12.84
N PHE A 79 -0.68 -9.29 13.01
CA PHE A 79 -1.40 -8.99 14.24
C PHE A 79 -2.16 -10.20 14.75
N THR A 80 -2.19 -10.41 16.05
CA THR A 80 -3.00 -11.47 16.66
C THR A 80 -3.49 -11.12 18.05
N SER A 81 -4.72 -11.51 18.35
CA SER A 81 -5.33 -11.45 19.68
C SER A 81 -4.93 -12.62 20.57
N CYS A 82 -4.12 -13.55 20.04
CA CYS A 82 -3.72 -14.78 20.70
C CYS A 82 -2.20 -14.84 20.87
N GLY A 83 -1.74 -15.26 22.06
CA GLY A 83 -0.33 -15.42 22.37
C GLY A 83 0.25 -16.69 21.72
N TYR A 84 1.34 -16.54 20.98
CA TYR A 84 2.06 -17.65 20.35
C TYR A 84 3.57 -17.51 20.52
N VAL A 85 4.32 -18.58 20.28
CA VAL A 85 5.78 -18.53 20.17
C VAL A 85 6.17 -18.94 18.74
N PRO A 86 7.00 -18.15 18.04
CA PRO A 86 7.46 -18.50 16.69
C PRO A 86 8.48 -19.65 16.74
N ILE A 87 8.39 -20.56 15.77
CA ILE A 87 9.24 -21.76 15.70
C ILE A 87 9.79 -21.97 14.29
N ASP A 88 10.94 -22.64 14.19
CA ASP A 88 11.53 -23.05 12.92
C ASP A 88 10.69 -24.17 12.29
N GLN A 89 10.32 -24.03 11.02
CA GLN A 89 9.46 -25.02 10.38
C GLN A 89 10.14 -26.36 10.13
N LYS A 90 11.47 -26.42 10.08
CA LYS A 90 12.22 -27.65 9.77
C LYS A 90 12.47 -28.46 11.04
N SER A 91 12.88 -27.82 12.12
CA SER A 91 13.17 -28.49 13.39
C SER A 91 11.97 -28.51 14.35
N GLY A 92 11.04 -27.58 14.18
CA GLY A 92 9.95 -27.35 15.12
C GLY A 92 10.39 -26.66 16.42
N GLU A 93 11.65 -26.25 16.55
CA GLU A 93 12.22 -25.58 17.74
C GLU A 93 11.87 -24.09 17.78
N VAL A 94 11.85 -23.51 18.99
CA VAL A 94 11.63 -22.06 19.16
C VAL A 94 12.74 -21.26 18.49
N LEU A 95 12.35 -20.25 17.71
CA LEU A 95 13.30 -19.37 17.05
C LEU A 95 14.08 -18.54 18.09
N GLY A 96 15.41 -18.68 18.06
CA GLY A 96 16.33 -17.87 18.85
C GLY A 96 16.05 -17.83 20.36
N GLN A 97 15.62 -16.66 20.85
CA GLN A 97 15.33 -16.38 22.26
C GLN A 97 13.86 -15.97 22.47
N SER A 98 12.99 -16.27 21.51
CA SER A 98 11.61 -15.79 21.51
C SER A 98 10.85 -16.21 22.76
N GLY A 99 10.08 -15.25 23.29
CA GLY A 99 9.05 -15.48 24.28
C GLY A 99 7.66 -15.63 23.65
N VAL A 100 6.62 -15.46 24.47
CA VAL A 100 5.23 -15.38 23.98
C VAL A 100 5.02 -14.05 23.28
N THR A 101 4.65 -14.11 22.02
CA THR A 101 4.37 -13.01 21.10
C THR A 101 2.86 -12.78 20.96
N ILE A 102 2.41 -11.53 21.02
CA ILE A 102 1.00 -11.14 20.85
C ILE A 102 0.89 -9.74 20.22
N GLY A 103 -0.29 -9.35 19.74
CA GLY A 103 -0.51 -8.06 19.09
C GLY A 103 0.31 -7.97 17.80
N ALA A 104 0.90 -6.80 17.54
CA ALA A 104 1.83 -6.60 16.41
C ALA A 104 3.28 -7.02 16.74
N GLY A 105 3.49 -8.30 17.04
CA GLY A 105 4.82 -8.86 17.25
C GLY A 105 5.46 -8.59 18.62
N ILE A 106 4.68 -8.23 19.65
CA ILE A 106 5.21 -7.90 20.98
C ILE A 106 5.68 -9.16 21.70
N ASP A 107 7.00 -9.33 21.83
CA ASP A 107 7.62 -10.43 22.59
C ASP A 107 7.65 -10.15 24.10
N LEU A 108 6.74 -10.80 24.84
CA LEU A 108 6.60 -10.69 26.30
C LEU A 108 7.83 -11.25 27.05
N GLY A 109 8.64 -12.11 26.43
CA GLY A 109 9.88 -12.63 27.00
C GLY A 109 10.96 -11.55 27.21
N SER A 110 10.81 -10.39 26.57
CA SER A 110 11.66 -9.21 26.76
C SER A 110 11.05 -8.15 27.68
N LYS A 111 9.83 -8.38 28.18
CA LYS A 111 9.03 -7.37 28.88
C LYS A 111 8.85 -7.69 30.35
N SER A 112 8.43 -6.69 31.10
CA SER A 112 8.05 -6.78 32.50
C SER A 112 6.87 -5.87 32.78
N ARG A 113 6.36 -5.86 34.02
CA ARG A 113 5.30 -4.94 34.42
C ARG A 113 5.66 -3.46 34.20
N ALA A 114 6.94 -3.12 34.36
CA ALA A 114 7.45 -1.76 34.13
C ALA A 114 7.42 -1.36 32.64
N SER A 115 7.30 -2.32 31.73
CA SER A 115 7.17 -2.06 30.28
C SER A 115 5.77 -1.60 29.88
N PHE A 116 4.79 -1.56 30.80
CA PHE A 116 3.38 -1.34 30.49
C PHE A 116 2.69 -0.41 31.51
N THR A 117 3.38 0.66 31.90
CA THR A 117 2.86 1.61 32.91
C THR A 117 1.65 2.40 32.44
N SER A 118 1.47 2.56 31.13
CA SER A 118 0.35 3.25 30.49
C SER A 118 -0.87 2.35 30.23
N LEU A 119 -0.76 1.03 30.46
CA LEU A 119 -1.85 0.08 30.21
C LEU A 119 -2.73 -0.15 31.43
N TYR A 120 -4.00 -0.47 31.17
CA TYR A 120 -4.92 -0.91 32.20
C TYR A 120 -4.38 -2.15 32.91
N SER A 121 -4.45 -2.15 34.25
CA SER A 121 -3.97 -3.26 35.09
C SER A 121 -4.63 -4.59 34.73
N THR A 122 -5.87 -4.57 34.23
CA THR A 122 -6.59 -5.75 33.73
C THR A 122 -5.88 -6.43 32.55
N ILE A 123 -5.36 -5.65 31.60
CA ILE A 123 -4.57 -6.17 30.48
C ILE A 123 -3.24 -6.69 31.00
N VAL A 124 -2.53 -5.89 31.82
CA VAL A 124 -1.20 -6.26 32.34
C VAL A 124 -1.25 -7.55 33.15
N ASN A 125 -2.30 -7.77 33.97
CA ASN A 125 -2.48 -9.00 34.73
C ASN A 125 -2.62 -10.24 33.84
N LYS A 126 -3.19 -10.11 32.63
CA LYS A 126 -3.25 -11.22 31.66
C LYS A 126 -1.88 -11.53 31.05
N LEU A 127 -1.02 -10.52 30.89
CA LEU A 127 0.31 -10.66 30.29
C LEU A 127 1.38 -11.12 31.29
N GLU A 128 1.22 -10.76 32.57
CA GLU A 128 2.19 -10.97 33.64
C GLU A 128 2.73 -12.42 33.75
N PRO A 129 1.91 -13.48 33.56
CA PRO A 129 2.40 -14.86 33.60
C PRO A 129 3.44 -15.22 32.53
N TYR A 130 3.58 -14.42 31.46
CA TYR A 130 4.45 -14.71 30.33
C TYR A 130 5.72 -13.85 30.29
N PHE A 131 5.83 -12.86 31.19
CA PHE A 131 6.99 -11.96 31.23
C PHE A 131 8.28 -12.72 31.52
N GLY A 132 9.32 -12.44 30.72
CA GLY A 132 10.63 -13.06 30.86
C GLY A 132 10.73 -14.53 30.45
N LEU A 133 9.61 -15.20 30.10
CA LEU A 133 9.64 -16.56 29.59
C LEU A 133 10.22 -16.58 28.17
N LYS A 134 11.15 -17.50 27.93
CA LYS A 134 11.83 -17.65 26.62
C LYS A 134 11.93 -19.11 26.22
N ARG A 135 12.12 -19.34 24.92
CA ARG A 135 12.37 -20.68 24.34
C ARG A 135 11.28 -21.67 24.76
N ASN A 136 11.66 -22.90 25.12
CA ASN A 136 10.73 -23.97 25.44
C ASN A 136 9.78 -23.64 26.60
N LEU A 137 10.21 -22.81 27.56
CA LEU A 137 9.34 -22.37 28.66
C LEU A 137 8.21 -21.46 28.16
N ALA A 138 8.50 -20.56 27.23
CA ALA A 138 7.48 -19.72 26.60
C ALA A 138 6.51 -20.57 25.77
N ALA A 139 7.04 -21.50 24.97
CA ALA A 139 6.22 -22.38 24.13
C ALA A 139 5.26 -23.24 24.97
N CYS A 140 5.77 -23.80 26.07
CA CYS A 140 5.01 -24.54 27.05
C CYS A 140 3.93 -23.68 27.72
N ALA A 141 4.27 -22.48 28.19
CA ALA A 141 3.31 -21.55 28.78
C ALA A 141 2.18 -21.18 27.80
N ALA A 142 2.50 -20.94 26.52
CA ALA A 142 1.51 -20.63 25.49
C ALA A 142 0.54 -21.79 25.18
N ILE A 143 0.96 -23.04 25.42
CA ILE A 143 0.10 -24.24 25.28
C ILE A 143 -0.81 -24.39 26.51
N GLU A 144 -0.22 -24.34 27.70
CA GLU A 144 -0.91 -24.65 28.96
C GLU A 144 -1.85 -23.53 29.40
N ARG A 145 -1.41 -22.29 29.19
CA ARG A 145 -2.15 -21.07 29.53
C ARG A 145 -2.30 -20.30 28.23
N ARG A 146 -3.39 -20.55 27.51
CA ARG A 146 -3.66 -19.82 26.28
C ARG A 146 -3.90 -18.35 26.61
N LEU A 147 -2.96 -17.49 26.25
CA LEU A 147 -3.15 -16.05 26.30
C LEU A 147 -4.09 -15.64 25.17
N ILE A 148 -5.30 -15.20 25.52
CA ILE A 148 -6.26 -14.64 24.58
C ILE A 148 -6.68 -13.26 25.10
N LEU A 149 -6.56 -12.26 24.25
CA LEU A 149 -7.04 -10.90 24.49
C LEU A 149 -8.27 -10.65 23.63
N ALA A 150 -9.16 -9.78 24.06
CA ALA A 150 -10.12 -9.19 23.13
C ALA A 150 -9.36 -8.38 22.07
N TYR A 151 -9.91 -8.27 20.86
CA TYR A 151 -9.28 -7.53 19.76
C TYR A 151 -8.89 -6.10 20.17
N TRP A 152 -9.76 -5.40 20.92
CA TRP A 152 -9.46 -4.06 21.42
C TRP A 152 -8.35 -4.05 22.47
N GLU A 153 -8.25 -5.06 23.35
CA GLU A 153 -7.16 -5.18 24.33
C GLU A 153 -5.82 -5.38 23.64
N ALA A 154 -5.77 -6.22 22.60
CA ALA A 154 -4.57 -6.45 21.81
C ALA A 154 -4.14 -5.18 21.03
N ASN A 155 -5.09 -4.38 20.55
CA ASN A 155 -4.80 -3.08 19.93
C ASN A 155 -4.29 -2.08 20.96
N THR A 156 -4.95 -1.93 22.12
CA THR A 156 -4.47 -1.04 23.20
C THR A 156 -3.06 -1.40 23.65
N LEU A 157 -2.75 -2.70 23.79
CA LEU A 157 -1.40 -3.18 24.06
C LEU A 157 -0.40 -2.78 22.95
N THR A 158 -0.79 -2.99 21.69
CA THR A 158 0.03 -2.66 20.52
C THR A 158 0.33 -1.16 20.43
N ASP A 159 -0.69 -0.34 20.64
CA ASP A 159 -0.58 1.12 20.61
C ASP A 159 0.30 1.62 21.74
N ALA A 160 0.16 1.08 22.96
CA ALA A 160 1.00 1.49 24.09
C ALA A 160 2.49 1.23 23.84
N VAL A 161 2.85 0.02 23.38
CA VAL A 161 4.24 -0.32 23.06
C VAL A 161 4.76 0.54 21.92
N THR A 162 3.95 0.75 20.88
CA THR A 162 4.39 1.53 19.73
C THR A 162 4.55 3.01 20.09
N ASN A 163 3.70 3.57 20.96
CA ASN A 163 3.83 4.95 21.44
C ASN A 163 5.10 5.18 22.25
N ASP A 164 5.56 4.19 23.02
CA ASP A 164 6.85 4.27 23.71
C ASP A 164 8.01 4.33 22.69
N VAL A 165 7.96 3.49 21.65
CA VAL A 165 8.95 3.51 20.55
C VAL A 165 8.93 4.85 19.83
N VAL A 166 7.75 5.33 19.46
CA VAL A 166 7.56 6.65 18.83
C VAL A 166 8.14 7.78 19.68
N THR A 167 7.94 7.72 20.99
CA THR A 167 8.47 8.73 21.92
C THR A 167 10.00 8.71 21.93
N GLU A 168 10.61 7.52 21.91
CA GLU A 168 12.06 7.38 21.83
C GLU A 168 12.61 7.87 20.49
N VAL A 169 11.98 7.46 19.38
CA VAL A 169 12.33 7.91 18.02
C VAL A 169 12.24 9.43 17.91
N SER A 170 11.13 10.02 18.37
CA SER A 170 10.93 11.47 18.33
C SER A 170 12.03 12.21 19.08
N LYS A 171 12.34 11.80 20.32
CA LYS A 171 13.43 12.40 21.12
C LYS A 171 14.77 12.27 20.41
N ARG A 172 15.07 11.09 19.86
CA ARG A 172 16.34 10.85 19.19
C ARG A 172 16.45 11.66 17.91
N TYR A 173 15.39 11.70 17.10
CA TYR A 173 15.33 12.49 15.88
C TYR A 173 15.53 13.97 16.20
N ASP A 174 14.77 14.52 17.16
CA ASP A 174 14.85 15.94 17.52
C ASP A 174 16.21 16.34 18.10
N SER A 175 16.94 15.39 18.69
CA SER A 175 18.31 15.59 19.16
C SER A 175 19.36 15.55 18.03
N ASP A 176 19.13 14.73 17.00
CA ASP A 176 20.10 14.49 15.92
C ASP A 176 19.83 15.33 14.66
N LYS A 177 18.67 15.99 14.57
CA LYS A 177 18.24 16.76 13.41
C LYS A 177 19.06 18.04 13.22
N ASP A 178 19.26 18.43 11.97
CA ASP A 178 19.91 19.70 11.63
C ASP A 178 19.03 20.89 12.08
N ALA A 179 19.66 22.03 12.41
CA ALA A 179 18.98 23.20 12.99
C ALA A 179 17.79 23.71 12.16
N ASN A 180 17.86 23.59 10.83
CA ASN A 180 16.84 24.09 9.90
C ASN A 180 15.75 23.06 9.55
N THR A 181 15.79 21.87 10.16
CA THR A 181 14.80 20.82 9.91
C THR A 181 13.66 20.90 10.93
N GLN A 182 12.47 20.51 10.47
CA GLN A 182 11.27 20.45 11.30
C GLN A 182 11.41 19.40 12.41
N ALA A 183 10.79 19.65 13.56
CA ALA A 183 10.72 18.65 14.64
C ALA A 183 10.01 17.39 14.15
N PHE A 184 10.31 16.23 14.75
CA PHE A 184 9.74 14.94 14.35
C PHE A 184 8.22 15.01 14.25
N ALA A 185 7.55 15.61 15.24
CA ALA A 185 6.09 15.76 15.27
C ALA A 185 5.51 16.56 14.08
N SER A 186 6.30 17.42 13.45
CA SER A 186 5.93 18.21 12.27
C SER A 186 6.33 17.54 10.95
N VAL A 187 7.06 16.43 11.01
CA VAL A 187 7.34 15.61 9.81
C VAL A 187 6.03 14.97 9.34
N PRO A 188 5.74 14.95 8.03
CA PRO A 188 4.56 14.26 7.48
C PRO A 188 4.41 12.81 7.97
N ARG A 189 3.17 12.31 8.10
CA ARG A 189 2.91 11.01 8.77
C ARG A 189 3.52 9.83 8.03
N GLY A 190 3.53 9.82 6.69
CA GLY A 190 4.19 8.76 5.90
C GLY A 190 5.66 8.61 6.26
N ILE A 191 6.36 9.74 6.33
CA ILE A 191 7.77 9.79 6.68
C ILE A 191 8.00 9.38 8.13
N ARG A 192 7.22 9.90 9.09
CA ARG A 192 7.30 9.47 10.50
C ARG A 192 7.09 7.96 10.64
N THR A 193 6.12 7.42 9.91
CA THR A 193 5.79 5.98 9.92
C THR A 193 6.95 5.15 9.39
N ALA A 194 7.59 5.57 8.29
CA ALA A 194 8.76 4.89 7.75
C ALA A 194 9.93 4.90 8.73
N ILE A 195 10.25 6.07 9.31
CA ILE A 195 11.33 6.21 10.31
C ILE A 195 11.08 5.28 11.51
N VAL A 196 9.86 5.29 12.05
CA VAL A 196 9.50 4.43 13.19
C VAL A 196 9.50 2.96 12.80
N SER A 197 9.07 2.59 11.60
CA SER A 197 9.10 1.20 11.15
C SER A 197 10.52 0.65 11.01
N VAL A 198 11.48 1.45 10.51
CA VAL A 198 12.91 1.07 10.49
C VAL A 198 13.44 0.87 11.91
N TRP A 199 13.15 1.79 12.83
CA TRP A 199 13.54 1.66 14.23
C TRP A 199 12.89 0.46 14.90
N TYR A 200 11.61 0.21 14.64
CA TYR A 200 10.88 -0.92 15.22
C TYR A 200 11.52 -2.26 14.84
N GLN A 201 12.01 -2.39 13.61
CA GLN A 201 12.65 -3.62 13.14
C GLN A 201 14.12 -3.75 13.57
N LEU A 202 14.89 -2.66 13.52
CA LEU A 202 16.36 -2.69 13.64
C LEU A 202 16.91 -2.08 14.92
N GLY A 203 16.06 -1.44 15.74
CA GLY A 203 16.45 -0.73 16.95
C GLY A 203 17.14 0.60 16.65
N TYR A 204 18.30 0.83 17.25
CA TYR A 204 18.96 2.14 17.24
C TYR A 204 19.65 2.49 15.89
N PRO A 205 19.79 3.79 15.58
CA PRO A 205 20.40 4.28 14.34
C PRO A 205 21.81 3.79 14.02
N THR A 206 22.55 3.31 15.01
CA THR A 206 23.89 2.71 14.81
C THR A 206 23.84 1.50 13.88
N ALA A 207 22.70 0.82 13.76
CA ALA A 207 22.50 -0.29 12.82
C ALA A 207 22.26 0.19 11.37
N TYR A 208 21.83 1.44 11.16
CA TYR A 208 21.45 2.01 9.86
C TYR A 208 21.87 3.49 9.72
N PRO A 209 23.17 3.81 9.91
CA PRO A 209 23.64 5.18 10.09
C PRO A 209 23.41 6.09 8.87
N LYS A 210 23.40 5.52 7.65
CA LYS A 210 23.15 6.28 6.41
C LYS A 210 21.73 6.78 6.33
N PHE A 211 20.75 5.88 6.44
CA PHE A 211 19.32 6.22 6.41
C PHE A 211 19.00 7.26 7.48
N TRP A 212 19.50 7.05 8.71
CA TRP A 212 19.28 8.00 9.81
C TRP A 212 19.85 9.39 9.50
N ASN A 213 21.08 9.47 9.01
CA ASN A 213 21.70 10.75 8.62
C ASN A 213 20.93 11.47 7.50
N PHE A 214 20.31 10.76 6.57
CA PHE A 214 19.50 11.39 5.52
C PHE A 214 18.20 11.96 6.07
N VAL A 215 17.46 11.18 6.88
CA VAL A 215 16.16 11.63 7.41
C VAL A 215 16.29 12.78 8.41
N THR A 216 17.38 12.84 9.19
CA THR A 216 17.62 13.96 10.13
C THR A 216 18.08 15.25 9.45
N LYS A 217 18.32 15.21 8.13
CA LYS A 217 18.72 16.35 7.29
C LYS A 217 17.68 16.74 6.25
N ASN A 218 16.49 16.12 6.29
CA ASN A 218 15.47 16.21 5.25
C ASN A 218 15.98 15.83 3.84
N ASP A 219 17.01 14.99 3.74
CA ASP A 219 17.54 14.48 2.47
C ASP A 219 16.72 13.25 2.03
N TRP A 220 15.47 13.50 1.65
CA TRP A 220 14.51 12.44 1.40
C TRP A 220 14.86 11.59 0.18
N ASP A 221 15.42 12.18 -0.88
CA ASP A 221 15.82 11.47 -2.09
C ASP A 221 16.87 10.39 -1.78
N ASN A 222 17.88 10.73 -0.96
CA ASN A 222 18.88 9.75 -0.56
C ASN A 222 18.35 8.78 0.51
N ALA A 223 17.43 9.22 1.39
CA ALA A 223 16.76 8.32 2.32
C ALA A 223 15.98 7.22 1.58
N ILE A 224 15.23 7.60 0.54
CA ILE A 224 14.51 6.68 -0.34
C ILE A 224 15.50 5.72 -1.02
N LYS A 225 16.55 6.23 -1.67
CA LYS A 225 17.56 5.39 -2.35
C LYS A 225 18.23 4.40 -1.39
N GLU A 226 18.53 4.84 -0.18
CA GLU A 226 19.07 3.98 0.87
C GLU A 226 18.07 2.89 1.24
N LEU A 227 16.77 3.18 1.42
CA LEU A 227 15.75 2.14 1.67
C LEU A 227 15.60 1.15 0.51
N ARG A 228 15.58 1.63 -0.74
CA ARG A 228 15.49 0.78 -1.95
C ARG A 228 16.70 -0.14 -2.12
N ASN A 229 17.84 0.23 -1.53
CA ASN A 229 19.09 -0.53 -1.59
C ASN A 229 19.73 -0.72 -0.22
N PHE A 230 18.88 -1.00 0.78
CA PHE A 230 19.26 -0.93 2.19
C PHE A 230 20.32 -1.95 2.59
N TYR A 231 20.40 -3.04 1.84
CA TYR A 231 21.23 -4.18 2.18
C TYR A 231 22.25 -4.49 1.08
N LYS A 232 23.49 -4.75 1.50
CA LYS A 232 24.64 -4.94 0.58
C LYS A 232 24.47 -6.14 -0.35
N ASN A 233 23.84 -7.22 0.10
CA ASN A 233 23.52 -8.39 -0.72
C ASN A 233 22.05 -8.81 -0.49
N PRO A 234 21.11 -8.39 -1.35
CA PRO A 234 19.70 -8.76 -1.23
C PRO A 234 19.44 -10.26 -1.29
N ASN A 235 20.29 -11.04 -1.98
CA ASN A 235 20.09 -12.48 -2.17
C ASN A 235 20.35 -13.29 -0.89
N GLU A 236 21.02 -12.70 0.11
CA GLU A 236 21.29 -13.34 1.41
C GLU A 236 20.21 -13.02 2.45
N GLN A 237 19.18 -12.24 2.10
CA GLN A 237 18.19 -11.75 3.04
C GLN A 237 16.80 -12.29 2.80
N ALA A 238 15.99 -12.30 3.87
CA ALA A 238 14.61 -12.71 3.77
C ALA A 238 13.84 -11.74 2.87
N ARG A 239 13.14 -12.27 1.86
CA ARG A 239 12.32 -11.47 0.91
C ARG A 239 11.37 -10.50 1.63
N GLY A 240 10.84 -10.88 2.80
CA GLY A 240 9.96 -10.04 3.61
C GLY A 240 10.62 -8.74 4.12
N ASP A 241 11.90 -8.77 4.46
CA ASP A 241 12.63 -7.59 4.93
C ASP A 241 12.84 -6.58 3.80
N LEU A 242 13.11 -7.09 2.60
CA LEU A 242 13.22 -6.27 1.38
C LEU A 242 11.90 -5.62 1.02
N ILE A 243 10.79 -6.36 1.06
CA ILE A 243 9.45 -5.80 0.81
C ILE A 243 9.18 -4.64 1.78
N ARG A 244 9.43 -4.84 3.08
CA ARG A 244 9.22 -3.79 4.08
C ARG A 244 10.04 -2.52 3.84
N ARG A 245 11.34 -2.64 3.52
CA ARG A 245 12.18 -1.47 3.21
C ARG A 245 11.67 -0.70 2.00
N ASN A 246 11.15 -1.40 1.00
CA ASN A 246 10.56 -0.75 -0.16
C ASN A 246 9.21 -0.12 0.15
N ASP A 247 8.37 -0.76 0.94
CA ASP A 247 7.09 -0.21 1.37
C ASP A 247 7.29 1.07 2.21
N GLU A 248 8.37 1.13 3.00
CA GLU A 248 8.76 2.36 3.72
C GLU A 248 9.23 3.46 2.77
N ALA A 249 9.94 3.11 1.71
CA ALA A 249 10.30 4.07 0.67
C ALA A 249 9.07 4.56 -0.11
N ASP A 250 8.13 3.66 -0.41
CA ASP A 250 6.86 3.97 -1.07
C ASP A 250 6.07 5.02 -0.29
N ILE A 251 5.93 4.86 1.03
CA ILE A 251 5.18 5.83 1.85
C ILE A 251 5.91 7.16 2.01
N ILE A 252 7.25 7.20 1.96
CA ILE A 252 8.00 8.47 1.92
C ILE A 252 7.78 9.16 0.57
N GLU A 253 7.95 8.44 -0.54
CA GLU A 253 7.74 8.95 -1.90
C GLU A 253 6.32 9.52 -2.07
N ALA A 254 5.30 8.75 -1.68
CA ALA A 254 3.91 9.17 -1.79
C ALA A 254 3.59 10.42 -0.97
N THR A 255 4.19 10.55 0.21
CA THR A 255 4.02 11.72 1.07
C THR A 255 4.71 12.97 0.52
N LEU A 256 5.81 12.80 -0.21
CA LEU A 256 6.53 13.90 -0.86
C LEU A 256 5.99 14.22 -2.26
N LEU A 257 5.00 13.45 -2.72
CA LEU A 257 4.57 13.51 -4.10
C LEU A 257 3.93 14.86 -4.43
N LYS A 258 4.53 15.53 -5.40
CA LYS A 258 3.85 16.52 -6.24
C LYS A 258 3.56 15.84 -7.56
N CYS A 259 2.30 15.64 -7.89
CA CYS A 259 1.98 14.86 -9.08
C CYS A 259 2.52 15.55 -10.34
N ASN A 260 3.39 14.84 -11.06
CA ASN A 260 4.04 15.32 -12.27
C ASN A 260 3.56 14.59 -13.53
N ARG A 261 2.60 13.67 -13.37
CA ARG A 261 1.99 12.88 -14.45
C ARG A 261 0.67 13.48 -14.89
N SER A 262 0.40 13.31 -16.17
CA SER A 262 -0.85 13.64 -16.80
C SER A 262 -1.95 12.67 -16.37
N VAL A 263 -3.03 13.19 -15.81
CA VAL A 263 -4.26 12.41 -15.51
C VAL A 263 -5.50 13.23 -15.87
N ASP A 264 -6.55 12.57 -16.35
CA ASP A 264 -7.89 13.16 -16.53
C ASP A 264 -8.75 12.73 -15.34
N VAL A 265 -9.07 13.66 -14.42
CA VAL A 265 -9.83 13.38 -13.20
C VAL A 265 -11.19 14.06 -13.26
N VAL A 266 -12.26 13.30 -13.05
CA VAL A 266 -13.61 13.83 -12.91
C VAL A 266 -14.14 13.51 -11.52
N PHE A 267 -14.64 14.53 -10.83
CA PHE A 267 -15.33 14.37 -9.56
C PHE A 267 -16.83 14.26 -9.77
N LEU A 268 -17.45 13.29 -9.10
CA LEU A 268 -18.91 13.13 -9.00
C LEU A 268 -19.31 13.20 -7.53
N ILE A 269 -19.84 14.35 -7.11
CA ILE A 269 -20.10 14.66 -5.70
C ILE A 269 -21.59 14.55 -5.39
N ASP A 270 -21.92 13.82 -4.34
CA ASP A 270 -23.28 13.74 -3.81
C ASP A 270 -23.69 15.09 -3.19
N GLU A 271 -24.77 15.67 -3.72
CA GLU A 271 -25.39 16.88 -3.19
C GLU A 271 -26.78 16.59 -2.60
N SER A 272 -27.08 15.33 -2.28
CA SER A 272 -28.37 14.92 -1.72
C SER A 272 -28.63 15.51 -0.33
N GLY A 273 -29.89 15.46 0.10
CA GLY A 273 -30.33 16.03 1.36
C GLY A 273 -29.68 15.42 2.60
N SER A 274 -29.23 14.16 2.54
CA SER A 274 -28.53 13.48 3.64
C SER A 274 -27.17 14.12 3.94
N VAL A 275 -26.47 14.59 2.89
CA VAL A 275 -25.17 15.22 3.01
C VAL A 275 -25.26 16.46 3.88
N SER A 276 -26.30 17.29 3.72
CA SER A 276 -26.40 18.65 4.29
C SER A 276 -25.42 19.65 3.68
N LEU A 277 -25.75 20.94 3.79
CA LEU A 277 -24.91 22.02 3.23
C LEU A 277 -23.49 22.04 3.82
N ALA A 278 -23.34 21.75 5.12
CA ALA A 278 -22.05 21.81 5.80
C ALA A 278 -21.09 20.74 5.26
N ASN A 279 -21.53 19.47 5.21
CA ASN A 279 -20.70 18.40 4.67
C ASN A 279 -20.50 18.49 3.15
N PHE A 280 -21.46 19.10 2.43
CA PHE A 280 -21.26 19.39 1.01
C PHE A 280 -20.11 20.38 0.80
N ARG A 281 -19.95 21.36 1.70
CA ARG A 281 -18.78 22.26 1.67
C ARG A 281 -17.48 21.51 1.93
N GLU A 282 -17.43 20.63 2.91
CA GLU A 282 -16.27 19.75 3.14
C GLU A 282 -15.91 18.91 1.89
N SER A 283 -16.93 18.47 1.13
CA SER A 283 -16.70 17.74 -0.13
C SER A 283 -16.08 18.62 -1.22
N LEU A 284 -16.46 19.90 -1.27
CA LEU A 284 -15.85 20.87 -2.20
C LEU A 284 -14.44 21.27 -1.76
N ASP A 285 -14.21 21.45 -0.45
CA ASP A 285 -12.89 21.74 0.12
C ASP A 285 -11.90 20.61 -0.20
N PHE A 286 -12.35 19.36 -0.11
CA PHE A 286 -11.60 18.20 -0.56
C PHE A 286 -11.22 18.27 -2.06
N VAL A 287 -12.17 18.63 -2.93
CA VAL A 287 -11.90 18.81 -4.37
C VAL A 287 -10.86 19.91 -4.59
N GLU A 288 -10.98 21.03 -3.88
CA GLU A 288 -10.00 22.11 -3.95
C GLU A 288 -8.60 21.67 -3.53
N ASN A 289 -8.50 20.98 -2.41
CA ASN A 289 -7.21 20.58 -1.85
C ASN A 289 -6.54 19.48 -2.67
N MET A 290 -7.33 18.60 -3.29
CA MET A 290 -6.81 17.67 -4.29
C MET A 290 -6.28 18.42 -5.52
N ILE A 291 -6.98 19.43 -6.04
CA ILE A 291 -6.49 20.24 -7.17
C ILE A 291 -5.20 21.00 -6.80
N LYS A 292 -5.11 21.54 -5.57
CA LYS A 292 -3.91 22.23 -5.06
C LYS A 292 -2.68 21.32 -5.00
N ALA A 293 -2.86 20.00 -4.90
CA ALA A 293 -1.78 19.02 -4.89
C ALA A 293 -1.07 18.87 -6.27
N PHE A 294 -1.64 19.45 -7.33
CA PHE A 294 -1.07 19.49 -8.68
C PHE A 294 -0.55 20.89 -9.00
N PRO A 295 0.78 21.11 -9.06
CA PRO A 295 1.36 22.42 -9.37
C PRO A 295 0.85 23.03 -10.69
N ASP A 296 0.81 24.36 -10.80
CA ASP A 296 0.28 25.06 -11.99
C ASP A 296 0.96 24.68 -13.31
N ASP A 297 2.28 24.41 -13.30
CA ASP A 297 3.01 23.93 -14.48
C ASP A 297 2.53 22.55 -14.95
N ARG A 298 1.88 21.78 -14.06
CA ARG A 298 1.30 20.47 -14.33
C ARG A 298 -0.20 20.52 -14.66
N LEU A 299 -0.83 21.69 -14.61
CA LEU A 299 -2.23 21.88 -15.06
C LEU A 299 -2.34 22.45 -16.47
N SER A 300 -1.21 22.91 -17.03
CA SER A 300 -1.17 23.61 -18.31
C SER A 300 -0.58 22.76 -19.43
N GLY A 301 -0.88 23.15 -20.68
CA GLY A 301 -0.36 22.49 -21.87
C GLY A 301 -1.08 21.19 -22.26
N LYS A 302 -0.58 20.56 -23.33
CA LYS A 302 -1.17 19.33 -23.90
C LYS A 302 -1.11 18.14 -22.94
N ASP A 303 -0.09 18.12 -22.08
CA ASP A 303 0.20 17.05 -21.13
C ASP A 303 -0.18 17.43 -19.69
N GLY A 304 -0.88 18.54 -19.48
CA GLY A 304 -1.40 18.92 -18.17
C GLY A 304 -2.44 17.93 -17.64
N THR A 305 -2.55 17.85 -16.32
CA THR A 305 -3.69 17.22 -15.63
C THR A 305 -4.93 18.07 -15.80
N ARG A 306 -6.07 17.42 -16.03
CA ARG A 306 -7.36 18.06 -16.30
C ARG A 306 -8.38 17.60 -15.28
N PHE A 307 -9.17 18.55 -14.78
CA PHE A 307 -10.26 18.29 -13.84
C PHE A 307 -11.62 18.60 -14.44
N GLY A 308 -12.58 17.72 -14.19
CA GLY A 308 -14.02 17.94 -14.38
C GLY A 308 -14.75 17.80 -13.05
N LEU A 309 -15.89 18.47 -12.89
CA LEU A 309 -16.70 18.37 -11.67
C LEU A 309 -18.18 18.33 -12.04
N SER A 310 -18.86 17.32 -11.50
CA SER A 310 -20.31 17.18 -11.54
C SER A 310 -20.86 16.84 -10.17
N THR A 311 -22.09 17.22 -9.91
CA THR A 311 -22.84 16.82 -8.71
C THR A 311 -24.03 15.96 -9.07
N PHE A 312 -24.52 15.18 -8.11
CA PHE A 312 -25.75 14.42 -8.26
C PHE A 312 -26.61 14.41 -7.01
N SER A 313 -27.93 14.40 -7.23
CA SER A 313 -28.93 14.10 -6.21
C SER A 313 -30.11 13.36 -6.86
N SER A 314 -31.29 13.98 -6.93
CA SER A 314 -32.40 13.56 -7.80
C SER A 314 -32.12 13.83 -9.29
N SER A 315 -31.08 14.62 -9.59
CA SER A 315 -30.65 14.97 -10.94
C SER A 315 -29.13 15.07 -11.01
N TYR A 316 -28.57 14.88 -12.20
CA TYR A 316 -27.15 15.10 -12.49
C TYR A 316 -26.92 16.54 -12.96
N ARG A 317 -25.83 17.19 -12.52
CA ARG A 317 -25.44 18.53 -12.94
C ARG A 317 -23.94 18.63 -13.17
N SER A 318 -23.55 19.18 -14.32
CA SER A 318 -22.14 19.47 -14.64
C SER A 318 -21.81 20.92 -14.29
N HIS A 319 -20.69 21.14 -13.62
CA HIS A 319 -20.23 22.48 -13.23
C HIS A 319 -19.08 22.97 -14.10
N PHE A 320 -18.15 22.07 -14.43
CA PHE A 320 -17.12 22.30 -15.43
C PHE A 320 -16.58 20.97 -15.98
N TYR A 321 -15.92 21.06 -17.13
CA TYR A 321 -15.36 19.96 -17.91
C TYR A 321 -13.83 20.01 -17.94
N LEU A 322 -13.23 18.91 -18.41
CA LEU A 322 -11.79 18.72 -18.51
C LEU A 322 -11.08 19.80 -19.35
N SER A 323 -11.78 20.43 -20.30
CA SER A 323 -11.25 21.49 -21.16
C SER A 323 -11.39 22.92 -20.61
N ASN A 324 -12.09 23.14 -19.49
CA ASN A 324 -12.49 24.50 -19.11
C ASN A 324 -11.37 25.35 -18.48
N TYR A 325 -10.44 24.74 -17.74
CA TYR A 325 -9.41 25.47 -17.01
C TYR A 325 -8.05 24.78 -17.12
N THR A 326 -6.97 25.53 -16.86
CA THR A 326 -5.58 25.07 -16.97
C THR A 326 -4.67 25.63 -15.87
N ASN A 327 -5.24 26.20 -14.82
CA ASN A 327 -4.51 26.75 -13.66
C ASN A 327 -5.36 26.64 -12.40
N GLN A 328 -4.72 26.58 -11.24
CA GLN A 328 -5.35 26.36 -9.95
C GLN A 328 -6.37 27.46 -9.63
N SER A 329 -6.01 28.73 -9.80
CA SER A 329 -6.88 29.86 -9.43
C SER A 329 -8.26 29.80 -10.10
N ALA A 330 -8.30 29.46 -11.40
CA ALA A 330 -9.54 29.34 -12.15
C ALA A 330 -10.38 28.12 -11.69
N TYR A 331 -9.73 26.98 -11.44
CA TYR A 331 -10.38 25.79 -10.88
C TYR A 331 -11.00 26.08 -9.50
N LEU A 332 -10.22 26.62 -8.57
CA LEU A 332 -10.69 26.94 -7.20
C LEU A 332 -11.85 27.94 -7.22
N SER A 333 -11.78 28.94 -8.10
CA SER A 333 -12.87 29.89 -8.29
C SER A 333 -14.15 29.22 -8.80
N ALA A 334 -14.03 28.20 -9.65
CA ALA A 334 -15.18 27.46 -10.18
C ALA A 334 -15.79 26.53 -9.12
N VAL A 335 -14.97 25.82 -8.35
CA VAL A 335 -15.41 24.94 -7.25
C VAL A 335 -16.20 25.73 -6.19
N ASN A 336 -15.70 26.91 -5.79
CA ASN A 336 -16.37 27.76 -4.80
C ASN A 336 -17.80 28.19 -5.18
N ARG A 337 -18.09 28.28 -6.49
CA ARG A 337 -19.39 28.72 -7.02
C ARG A 337 -20.42 27.60 -7.16
N VAL A 338 -20.05 26.35 -6.86
CA VAL A 338 -20.95 25.21 -6.98
C VAL A 338 -22.09 25.31 -5.96
N PRO A 339 -23.37 25.35 -6.39
CA PRO A 339 -24.51 25.46 -5.49
C PRO A 339 -24.87 24.10 -4.87
N TYR A 340 -25.41 24.13 -3.65
CA TYR A 340 -26.04 22.97 -3.02
C TYR A 340 -27.54 22.97 -3.27
N SER A 341 -28.06 21.94 -3.93
CA SER A 341 -29.48 21.87 -4.30
C SER A 341 -30.32 20.90 -3.45
N ALA A 342 -29.68 20.06 -2.63
CA ALA A 342 -30.32 18.92 -1.96
C ALA A 342 -31.04 17.96 -2.95
N GLY A 343 -31.73 16.95 -2.42
CA GLY A 343 -32.52 16.00 -3.21
C GLY A 343 -32.39 14.56 -2.71
N GLY A 344 -32.83 13.60 -3.53
CA GLY A 344 -32.57 12.18 -3.29
C GLY A 344 -31.17 11.77 -3.76
N THR A 345 -30.90 10.47 -3.78
CA THR A 345 -29.57 9.92 -4.14
C THR A 345 -29.73 8.97 -5.33
N GLN A 346 -29.56 9.45 -6.57
CA GLN A 346 -29.68 8.66 -7.81
C GLN A 346 -28.33 8.47 -8.50
N LEU A 347 -27.44 7.71 -7.84
CA LEU A 347 -26.08 7.49 -8.31
C LEU A 347 -26.02 6.66 -9.61
N GLY A 348 -26.90 5.67 -9.80
CA GLY A 348 -26.92 4.85 -11.02
C GLY A 348 -27.18 5.70 -12.26
N ARG A 349 -28.17 6.59 -12.19
CA ARG A 349 -28.47 7.57 -13.23
C ARG A 349 -27.34 8.56 -13.44
N ALA A 350 -26.68 9.02 -12.37
CA ALA A 350 -25.53 9.92 -12.49
C ALA A 350 -24.36 9.26 -13.22
N LEU A 351 -24.05 7.99 -12.91
CA LEU A 351 -23.03 7.18 -13.59
C LEU A 351 -23.35 6.95 -15.07
N GLN A 352 -24.63 6.82 -15.43
CA GLN A 352 -25.04 6.73 -16.84
C GLN A 352 -24.75 8.04 -17.59
N HIS A 353 -25.09 9.19 -16.99
CA HIS A 353 -24.95 10.50 -17.65
C HIS A 353 -23.48 10.93 -17.75
N ILE A 354 -22.70 10.76 -16.68
CA ILE A 354 -21.32 11.24 -16.62
C ILE A 354 -20.45 10.69 -17.75
N LEU A 355 -20.72 9.44 -18.18
CA LEU A 355 -20.00 8.79 -19.25
C LEU A 355 -20.18 9.51 -20.60
N THR A 356 -21.41 9.89 -20.92
CA THR A 356 -21.76 10.61 -22.16
C THR A 356 -21.55 12.11 -22.07
N ASP A 357 -21.15 12.60 -20.89
CA ASP A 357 -21.10 14.02 -20.57
C ASP A 357 -19.64 14.47 -20.33
N GLN A 358 -19.07 14.09 -19.19
CA GLN A 358 -17.71 14.49 -18.79
C GLN A 358 -16.62 13.74 -19.56
N PHE A 359 -16.84 12.46 -19.84
CA PHE A 359 -15.84 11.59 -20.47
C PHE A 359 -15.96 11.57 -22.00
N THR A 360 -15.94 12.76 -22.61
CA THR A 360 -16.01 12.94 -24.07
C THR A 360 -14.85 13.78 -24.60
N GLU A 361 -14.37 13.47 -25.80
CA GLU A 361 -13.24 14.23 -26.40
C GLU A 361 -13.60 15.69 -26.65
N GLU A 362 -14.86 15.97 -27.03
CA GLU A 362 -15.40 17.33 -27.18
C GLU A 362 -15.23 18.17 -25.90
N ARG A 363 -15.30 17.52 -24.75
CA ARG A 363 -15.20 18.17 -23.43
C ARG A 363 -13.83 18.03 -22.78
N GLY A 364 -12.83 17.70 -23.58
CA GLY A 364 -11.42 17.72 -23.18
C GLY A 364 -10.87 16.38 -22.70
N LEU A 365 -11.63 15.28 -22.77
CA LEU A 365 -11.06 13.95 -22.54
C LEU A 365 -10.02 13.64 -23.62
N ARG A 366 -8.86 13.12 -23.22
CA ARG A 366 -7.83 12.74 -24.20
C ARG A 366 -8.16 11.41 -24.87
N PRO A 367 -7.84 11.23 -26.17
CA PRO A 367 -8.05 9.97 -26.88
C PRO A 367 -7.41 8.78 -26.16
N LYS A 368 -8.05 7.59 -26.21
CA LYS A 368 -7.56 6.37 -25.52
C LYS A 368 -6.14 6.00 -25.95
N VAL A 369 -5.79 6.27 -27.21
CA VAL A 369 -4.45 6.05 -27.80
C VAL A 369 -3.35 6.80 -27.05
N ASN A 370 -3.65 7.97 -26.47
CA ASN A 370 -2.68 8.73 -25.68
C ASN A 370 -2.38 8.02 -24.35
N GLY A 371 -3.32 7.19 -23.87
CA GLY A 371 -3.23 6.39 -22.66
C GLY A 371 -2.97 7.19 -21.39
N VAL A 372 -3.47 8.41 -21.34
CA VAL A 372 -3.56 9.13 -20.07
C VAL A 372 -4.60 8.43 -19.20
N PRO A 373 -4.28 8.10 -17.92
CA PRO A 373 -5.27 7.55 -16.99
C PRO A 373 -6.50 8.44 -16.88
N ARG A 374 -7.67 7.80 -16.83
CA ARG A 374 -8.98 8.43 -16.72
C ARG A 374 -9.57 8.00 -15.40
N VAL A 375 -9.80 8.96 -14.51
CA VAL A 375 -10.21 8.69 -13.14
C VAL A 375 -11.57 9.34 -12.89
N LEU A 376 -12.49 8.58 -12.34
CA LEU A 376 -13.73 9.06 -11.75
C LEU A 376 -13.64 8.91 -10.23
N ILE A 377 -13.78 10.00 -9.49
CA ILE A 377 -13.84 9.99 -8.03
C ILE A 377 -15.28 10.29 -7.61
N VAL A 378 -15.93 9.30 -6.99
CA VAL A 378 -17.31 9.39 -6.50
C VAL A 378 -17.31 9.60 -5.00
N LEU A 379 -17.89 10.69 -4.51
CA LEU A 379 -18.12 10.92 -3.07
C LEU A 379 -19.62 10.77 -2.78
N THR A 380 -20.00 9.95 -1.80
CA THR A 380 -21.39 9.78 -1.36
C THR A 380 -21.50 9.44 0.12
N ASP A 381 -22.57 9.91 0.76
CA ASP A 381 -22.88 9.62 2.16
C ASP A 381 -24.05 8.64 2.34
N GLY A 382 -24.68 8.26 1.22
CA GLY A 382 -26.00 7.68 1.20
C GLY A 382 -26.09 6.35 0.46
N ILE A 383 -27.31 5.81 0.48
CA ILE A 383 -27.70 4.62 -0.27
C ILE A 383 -28.39 5.09 -1.54
N SER A 384 -27.89 4.67 -2.70
CA SER A 384 -28.55 5.00 -3.97
C SER A 384 -29.91 4.34 -4.06
N TYR A 385 -30.91 5.09 -4.54
CA TYR A 385 -32.29 4.61 -4.74
C TYR A 385 -32.49 3.84 -6.05
N ASP A 386 -31.49 3.84 -6.92
CA ASP A 386 -31.45 3.11 -8.18
C ASP A 386 -30.26 2.14 -8.23
N SER A 387 -30.29 1.22 -9.21
CA SER A 387 -29.21 0.25 -9.39
C SER A 387 -27.97 0.92 -9.96
N VAL A 388 -26.83 0.73 -9.28
CA VAL A 388 -25.53 1.27 -9.70
C VAL A 388 -24.71 0.30 -10.55
N SER A 389 -25.02 -1.00 -10.48
CA SER A 389 -24.18 -2.08 -11.02
C SER A 389 -23.93 -1.97 -12.53
N ILE A 390 -24.99 -1.85 -13.35
CA ILE A 390 -24.86 -1.76 -14.81
C ILE A 390 -24.22 -0.43 -15.24
N PRO A 391 -24.70 0.75 -14.77
CA PRO A 391 -24.05 2.01 -15.10
C PRO A 391 -22.56 2.06 -14.74
N ALA A 392 -22.19 1.55 -13.57
CA ALA A 392 -20.80 1.51 -13.15
C ALA A 392 -19.94 0.58 -14.01
N LYS A 393 -20.47 -0.59 -14.38
CA LYS A 393 -19.81 -1.49 -15.32
C LYS A 393 -19.51 -0.77 -16.64
N ASN A 394 -20.47 -0.04 -17.19
CA ASN A 394 -20.29 0.69 -18.44
C ASN A 394 -19.17 1.75 -18.34
N VAL A 395 -19.09 2.47 -17.22
CA VAL A 395 -17.98 3.40 -16.96
C VAL A 395 -16.62 2.68 -16.95
N ARG A 396 -16.52 1.55 -16.23
CA ARG A 396 -15.27 0.78 -16.14
C ARG A 396 -14.85 0.12 -17.45
N ASP A 397 -15.81 -0.27 -18.28
CA ASP A 397 -15.56 -0.84 -19.60
C ASP A 397 -14.94 0.19 -20.56
N GLU A 398 -15.16 1.49 -20.31
CA GLU A 398 -14.52 2.59 -21.04
C GLU A 398 -13.08 2.91 -20.56
N ASN A 399 -12.49 2.01 -19.76
CA ASN A 399 -11.17 2.16 -19.14
C ASN A 399 -11.06 3.40 -18.24
N ILE A 400 -12.14 3.71 -17.53
CA ILE A 400 -12.18 4.72 -16.47
C ILE A 400 -12.01 4.01 -15.14
N VAL A 401 -10.99 4.40 -14.37
CA VAL A 401 -10.78 3.92 -13.01
C VAL A 401 -11.68 4.69 -12.06
N VAL A 402 -12.51 3.96 -11.33
CA VAL A 402 -13.52 4.53 -10.44
C VAL A 402 -13.07 4.34 -8.99
N TYR A 403 -12.91 5.46 -8.30
CA TYR A 403 -12.69 5.55 -6.86
C TYR A 403 -14.02 5.84 -6.17
N GLY A 404 -14.40 5.01 -5.20
CA GLY A 404 -15.62 5.18 -4.41
C GLY A 404 -15.27 5.61 -2.99
N ILE A 405 -15.65 6.82 -2.60
CA ILE A 405 -15.47 7.37 -1.27
C ILE A 405 -16.83 7.42 -0.56
N GLY A 406 -17.02 6.53 0.41
CA GLY A 406 -18.21 6.46 1.25
C GLY A 406 -17.98 7.15 2.59
N ILE A 407 -18.89 8.03 2.99
CA ILE A 407 -18.78 8.83 4.22
C ILE A 407 -20.01 8.58 5.11
N GLY A 408 -19.81 8.17 6.36
CA GLY A 408 -20.93 7.92 7.27
C GLY A 408 -21.78 6.70 6.87
N ASN A 409 -23.04 6.91 6.48
CA ASN A 409 -24.07 5.85 6.35
C ASN A 409 -24.26 5.35 4.90
N TYR A 410 -23.16 5.17 4.16
CA TYR A 410 -23.17 4.65 2.79
C TYR A 410 -23.45 3.13 2.73
N ASN A 411 -23.86 2.64 1.56
CA ASN A 411 -23.94 1.21 1.30
C ASN A 411 -22.61 0.68 0.75
N LEU A 412 -21.88 -0.13 1.54
CA LEU A 412 -20.59 -0.69 1.13
C LEU A 412 -20.68 -1.51 -0.17
N LYS A 413 -21.74 -2.30 -0.35
CA LYS A 413 -21.90 -3.14 -1.54
C LYS A 413 -22.06 -2.28 -2.80
N GLN A 414 -22.87 -1.23 -2.74
CA GLN A 414 -22.98 -0.27 -3.85
C GLN A 414 -21.63 0.41 -4.13
N LEU A 415 -20.89 0.77 -3.07
CA LEU A 415 -19.57 1.40 -3.21
C LEU A 415 -18.55 0.46 -3.88
N GLN A 416 -18.55 -0.82 -3.53
CA GLN A 416 -17.74 -1.86 -4.17
C GLN A 416 -18.20 -2.14 -5.61
N GLU A 417 -19.50 -2.08 -5.87
CA GLU A 417 -20.06 -2.26 -7.22
C GLU A 417 -19.68 -1.11 -8.16
N ILE A 418 -19.45 0.10 -7.65
CA ILE A 418 -19.01 1.24 -8.47
C ILE A 418 -17.50 1.27 -8.68
N ALA A 419 -16.73 0.95 -7.65
CA ALA A 419 -15.28 1.04 -7.67
C ALA A 419 -14.66 0.06 -8.69
N SER A 420 -13.47 0.38 -9.17
CA SER A 420 -12.75 -0.50 -10.12
C SER A 420 -12.10 -1.71 -9.47
N SER A 421 -11.80 -1.62 -8.19
CA SER A 421 -11.36 -2.74 -7.35
C SER A 421 -11.64 -2.37 -5.88
N ASP A 422 -11.50 -3.35 -4.97
CA ASP A 422 -11.63 -3.09 -3.54
C ASP A 422 -10.58 -2.10 -3.01
N SER A 423 -9.41 -1.99 -3.66
CA SER A 423 -8.38 -0.99 -3.31
C SER A 423 -8.77 0.45 -3.69
N HIS A 424 -9.80 0.62 -4.51
CA HIS A 424 -10.35 1.94 -4.89
C HIS A 424 -11.54 2.35 -4.00
N VAL A 425 -11.81 1.62 -2.91
CA VAL A 425 -12.88 1.91 -1.97
C VAL A 425 -12.33 2.58 -0.71
N TYR A 426 -12.77 3.81 -0.45
CA TYR A 426 -12.38 4.60 0.71
C TYR A 426 -13.58 4.77 1.64
N ARG A 427 -13.35 4.53 2.93
CA ARG A 427 -14.38 4.39 3.95
C ARG A 427 -14.11 5.38 5.07
N LEU A 428 -14.94 6.41 5.17
CA LEU A 428 -14.80 7.50 6.12
C LEU A 428 -15.97 7.51 7.10
N SER A 429 -15.70 7.85 8.35
CA SER A 429 -16.73 8.03 9.37
C SER A 429 -17.38 9.41 9.28
N THR A 430 -16.60 10.44 8.95
CA THR A 430 -17.05 11.84 8.87
C THR A 430 -16.41 12.57 7.69
N PHE A 431 -17.03 13.65 7.24
CA PHE A 431 -16.52 14.45 6.12
C PHE A 431 -15.19 15.15 6.44
N SER A 432 -14.95 15.54 7.71
CA SER A 432 -13.66 16.06 8.17
C SER A 432 -12.49 15.09 7.99
N GLN A 433 -12.75 13.82 7.67
CA GLN A 433 -11.73 12.84 7.34
C GLN A 433 -11.32 12.86 5.86
N LEU A 434 -11.96 13.65 5.01
CA LEU A 434 -11.61 13.72 3.58
C LEU A 434 -10.18 14.25 3.36
N GLU A 435 -9.78 15.28 4.12
CA GLU A 435 -8.44 15.87 4.09
C GLU A 435 -7.33 14.83 4.30
N ILE A 436 -7.62 13.79 5.09
CA ILE A 436 -6.70 12.73 5.42
C ILE A 436 -6.24 11.97 4.18
N PHE A 437 -7.15 11.77 3.24
CA PHE A 437 -6.90 10.90 2.10
C PHE A 437 -6.41 11.67 0.90
N ILE A 438 -6.23 13.00 0.98
CA ILE A 438 -5.83 13.79 -0.17
C ILE A 438 -4.47 13.36 -0.69
N SER A 439 -3.47 13.20 0.18
CA SER A 439 -2.14 12.73 -0.26
C SER A 439 -2.22 11.34 -0.86
N THR A 440 -2.95 10.44 -0.21
CA THR A 440 -3.11 9.06 -0.66
C THR A 440 -3.79 8.99 -2.03
N LEU A 441 -4.93 9.68 -2.17
CA LEU A 441 -5.71 9.65 -3.38
C LEU A 441 -5.02 10.42 -4.51
N THR A 442 -4.35 11.53 -4.21
CA THR A 442 -3.50 12.23 -5.18
C THR A 442 -2.41 11.28 -5.68
N SER A 443 -1.74 10.54 -4.80
CA SER A 443 -0.72 9.56 -5.21
C SER A 443 -1.31 8.42 -6.05
N SER A 444 -2.38 7.78 -5.57
CA SER A 444 -3.04 6.68 -6.29
C SER A 444 -3.48 7.12 -7.68
N THR A 445 -4.11 8.28 -7.80
CA THR A 445 -4.59 8.81 -9.08
C THR A 445 -3.46 9.27 -10.00
N CYS A 446 -2.39 9.85 -9.45
CA CYS A 446 -1.21 10.25 -10.20
C CYS A 446 -0.46 9.07 -10.82
N TYR A 447 -0.37 7.97 -10.08
CA TYR A 447 0.36 6.76 -10.47
C TYR A 447 -0.55 5.64 -10.96
N GLU A 448 -1.81 5.93 -11.25
CA GLU A 448 -2.75 4.97 -11.79
C GLU A 448 -2.18 4.33 -13.08
N PRO A 449 -2.09 2.99 -13.18
CA PRO A 449 -1.54 2.34 -14.35
C PRO A 449 -2.34 2.67 -15.60
N ARG A 450 -1.65 3.13 -16.66
CA ARG A 450 -2.22 3.40 -17.98
C ARG A 450 -2.94 2.15 -18.51
N PRO A 451 -4.28 2.17 -18.66
CA PRO A 451 -4.98 1.08 -19.32
C PRO A 451 -4.51 0.97 -20.77
N THR A 452 -4.09 -0.23 -21.16
CA THR A 452 -3.49 -0.49 -22.47
C THR A 452 -4.24 -1.62 -23.17
N SER A 453 -4.57 -1.39 -24.45
CA SER A 453 -5.24 -2.39 -25.27
C SER A 453 -4.22 -3.39 -25.82
N LEU A 454 -4.65 -4.63 -26.04
CA LEU A 454 -3.83 -5.60 -26.75
C LEU A 454 -3.61 -5.17 -28.21
N ASN A 455 -2.46 -5.52 -28.78
CA ASN A 455 -1.99 -5.12 -30.12
C ASN A 455 -1.83 -3.60 -30.28
N GLN A 456 -1.77 -2.83 -29.20
CA GLN A 456 -1.47 -1.40 -29.23
C GLN A 456 0.04 -1.20 -29.08
N THR A 457 0.66 -0.54 -30.07
CA THR A 457 2.03 -0.08 -29.96
C THR A 457 2.09 1.24 -29.17
N ILE A 458 2.91 1.27 -28.12
CA ILE A 458 3.21 2.46 -27.31
C ILE A 458 4.65 2.85 -27.59
N ILE A 459 4.92 4.14 -27.84
CA ILE A 459 6.28 4.69 -27.95
C ILE A 459 6.36 5.86 -26.99
N THR A 460 7.27 5.79 -26.01
CA THR A 460 7.44 6.83 -24.98
C THR A 460 8.82 6.75 -24.35
N ASP A 461 9.27 7.85 -23.74
CA ASP A 461 10.47 7.89 -22.92
C ASP A 461 10.16 7.71 -21.43
N VAL A 462 11.17 7.26 -20.68
CA VAL A 462 11.16 7.17 -19.22
C VAL A 462 12.53 7.57 -18.67
N ALA A 463 12.55 8.34 -17.60
CA ALA A 463 13.79 8.76 -16.94
C ALA A 463 14.26 7.70 -15.94
N LYS A 464 15.57 7.73 -15.62
CA LYS A 464 16.15 6.87 -14.59
C LYS A 464 15.42 7.02 -13.26
N ASP A 465 15.25 5.91 -12.56
CA ASP A 465 14.60 5.86 -11.24
C ASP A 465 13.12 6.33 -11.24
N THR A 466 12.51 6.47 -12.43
CA THR A 466 11.08 6.75 -12.61
C THR A 466 10.41 5.56 -13.30
N TYR A 467 9.12 5.33 -13.04
CA TYR A 467 8.43 4.12 -13.47
C TYR A 467 7.13 4.41 -14.22
N LEU A 468 7.06 4.17 -15.52
CA LEU A 468 5.75 4.19 -16.19
C LEU A 468 4.98 2.92 -15.84
N TYR A 469 3.70 3.05 -15.50
CA TYR A 469 2.84 1.93 -15.12
C TYR A 469 1.75 1.72 -16.16
N PHE A 470 1.50 0.46 -16.52
CA PHE A 470 0.54 0.05 -17.52
C PHE A 470 -0.31 -1.10 -16.97
N SER A 471 -1.54 -1.22 -17.44
CA SER A 471 -2.39 -2.37 -17.17
C SER A 471 -3.01 -2.95 -18.44
N TYR A 472 -3.05 -4.28 -18.51
CA TYR A 472 -3.62 -5.04 -19.61
C TYR A 472 -4.74 -5.93 -19.08
N LYS A 473 -5.86 -6.02 -19.81
CA LYS A 473 -6.93 -7.00 -19.54
C LYS A 473 -6.75 -8.18 -20.50
N VAL A 474 -6.54 -9.38 -19.96
CA VAL A 474 -6.21 -10.59 -20.72
C VAL A 474 -7.17 -11.72 -20.35
N PRO A 475 -7.69 -12.51 -21.32
CA PRO A 475 -8.52 -13.69 -21.01
C PRO A 475 -7.78 -14.68 -20.11
N LYS A 476 -8.47 -15.28 -19.13
CA LYS A 476 -7.90 -16.34 -18.27
C LYS A 476 -7.34 -17.54 -19.05
N SER A 477 -7.86 -17.79 -20.25
CA SER A 477 -7.40 -18.86 -21.14
C SER A 477 -6.07 -18.58 -21.83
N SER A 478 -5.56 -17.35 -21.75
CA SER A 478 -4.46 -16.86 -22.57
C SER A 478 -3.38 -16.18 -21.72
N ASN A 479 -2.17 -16.10 -22.24
CA ASN A 479 -1.08 -15.36 -21.62
C ASN A 479 -0.94 -13.97 -22.26
N LEU A 480 -0.39 -13.01 -21.52
CA LEU A 480 0.10 -11.75 -22.07
C LEU A 480 1.49 -11.99 -22.62
N GLU A 481 1.72 -11.70 -23.90
CA GLU A 481 3.06 -11.61 -24.49
C GLU A 481 3.41 -10.14 -24.70
N LEU A 482 4.39 -9.63 -23.96
CA LEU A 482 4.83 -8.25 -24.01
C LEU A 482 6.16 -8.16 -24.75
N ASN A 483 6.14 -7.46 -25.89
CA ASN A 483 7.31 -7.14 -26.69
C ASN A 483 7.77 -5.72 -26.35
N VAL A 484 9.02 -5.54 -25.94
CA VAL A 484 9.61 -4.23 -25.65
C VAL A 484 10.91 -4.05 -26.43
N VAL A 485 11.03 -2.91 -27.12
CA VAL A 485 12.19 -2.55 -27.94
C VAL A 485 12.76 -1.23 -27.43
N ASP A 486 14.01 -1.25 -26.99
CA ASP A 486 14.73 -0.04 -26.59
C ASP A 486 15.27 0.69 -27.83
N LEU A 487 14.63 1.82 -28.17
CA LEU A 487 15.02 2.68 -29.29
C LEU A 487 16.26 3.50 -28.94
N SER A 488 16.36 3.96 -27.68
CA SER A 488 17.53 4.63 -27.10
C SER A 488 17.60 4.35 -25.59
N GLY A 489 18.80 4.29 -25.03
CA GLY A 489 19.00 3.89 -23.63
C GLY A 489 18.74 2.40 -23.40
N SER A 490 18.51 2.01 -22.14
CA SER A 490 18.12 0.65 -21.76
C SER A 490 17.00 0.70 -20.73
N THR A 491 16.02 -0.19 -20.85
CA THR A 491 14.91 -0.32 -19.89
C THR A 491 15.01 -1.57 -19.00
N SER A 492 14.46 -1.48 -17.79
CA SER A 492 14.08 -2.63 -16.97
C SER A 492 12.56 -2.74 -16.92
N ILE A 493 12.03 -3.96 -16.96
CA ILE A 493 10.59 -4.24 -17.07
C ILE A 493 10.15 -5.18 -15.95
N PHE A 494 9.02 -4.86 -15.31
CA PHE A 494 8.47 -5.65 -14.21
C PHE A 494 6.99 -5.95 -14.46
N GLY A 495 6.60 -7.20 -14.26
CA GLY A 495 5.23 -7.68 -14.42
C GLY A 495 4.64 -8.17 -13.10
N SER A 496 3.37 -7.86 -12.84
CA SER A 496 2.62 -8.42 -11.70
C SER A 496 1.15 -8.63 -12.01
N ARG A 497 0.56 -9.64 -11.36
CA ARG A 497 -0.85 -10.00 -11.38
C ARG A 497 -1.65 -9.32 -10.27
N THR A 498 -0.96 -8.83 -9.23
CA THR A 498 -1.58 -8.39 -7.97
C THR A 498 -1.13 -7.00 -7.53
N ASN A 499 0.09 -6.60 -7.89
CA ASN A 499 0.62 -5.28 -7.58
C ASN A 499 0.42 -4.35 -8.80
N PRO A 500 -0.37 -3.26 -8.68
CA PRO A 500 -0.54 -2.27 -9.75
C PRO A 500 0.74 -1.49 -10.08
N HIS A 501 1.71 -1.48 -9.19
CA HIS A 501 2.97 -0.75 -9.31
C HIS A 501 4.18 -1.67 -9.19
N PRO A 502 4.31 -2.71 -10.05
CA PRO A 502 5.38 -3.68 -9.92
C PRO A 502 6.74 -2.99 -10.06
N TYR A 503 7.74 -3.52 -9.36
CA TYR A 503 9.12 -3.03 -9.44
C TYR A 503 10.08 -4.16 -9.07
N LYS A 504 11.39 -3.88 -9.10
CA LYS A 504 12.46 -4.88 -8.95
C LYS A 504 12.31 -5.90 -7.82
N TYR A 505 11.79 -5.51 -6.66
CA TYR A 505 11.70 -6.40 -5.50
C TYR A 505 10.28 -6.88 -5.21
N ASP A 506 9.29 -6.31 -5.90
CA ASP A 506 7.90 -6.74 -5.80
C ASP A 506 7.29 -6.81 -7.21
N ASN A 507 7.50 -7.97 -7.80
CA ASN A 507 6.96 -8.38 -9.08
C ASN A 507 6.79 -9.91 -9.06
N ASP A 508 5.97 -10.38 -9.99
CA ASP A 508 5.84 -11.81 -10.26
C ASP A 508 6.90 -12.29 -11.25
N ILE A 509 7.28 -11.40 -12.17
CA ILE A 509 8.24 -11.67 -13.24
C ILE A 509 8.95 -10.38 -13.63
N SER A 510 10.26 -10.46 -13.89
CA SER A 510 11.07 -9.30 -14.26
C SER A 510 12.03 -9.59 -15.40
N PHE A 511 12.34 -8.54 -16.13
CA PHE A 511 13.49 -8.45 -17.00
C PHE A 511 14.49 -7.47 -16.36
N ASP A 512 15.30 -7.98 -15.43
CA ASP A 512 16.30 -7.19 -14.71
C ASP A 512 17.64 -7.19 -15.47
N ARG A 513 18.02 -6.02 -16.04
CA ARG A 513 19.32 -5.77 -16.70
C ARG A 513 19.57 -6.59 -17.97
N SER A 514 18.86 -6.27 -19.04
CA SER A 514 19.25 -6.71 -20.39
C SER A 514 20.35 -5.82 -20.95
N SER A 515 21.25 -6.40 -21.75
CA SER A 515 22.09 -5.63 -22.68
C SER A 515 21.48 -5.53 -24.09
N GLN A 516 20.39 -6.24 -24.33
CA GLN A 516 19.73 -6.35 -25.63
C GLN A 516 18.59 -5.34 -25.76
N LYS A 517 18.38 -4.90 -27.00
CA LYS A 517 17.34 -3.93 -27.32
C LYS A 517 15.95 -4.53 -27.31
N ASP A 518 15.81 -5.77 -27.79
CA ASP A 518 14.50 -6.40 -27.97
C ASP A 518 14.27 -7.43 -26.85
N LYS A 519 13.16 -7.30 -26.14
CA LYS A 519 12.80 -8.08 -24.95
C LYS A 519 11.41 -8.65 -25.11
N LEU A 520 11.27 -9.90 -24.65
CA LEU A 520 10.00 -10.61 -24.58
C LEU A 520 9.70 -10.97 -23.13
N MET A 521 8.50 -10.64 -22.65
CA MET A 521 8.00 -11.06 -21.36
C MET A 521 6.63 -11.70 -21.53
N VAL A 522 6.49 -12.96 -21.11
CA VAL A 522 5.21 -13.68 -21.13
C VAL A 522 4.71 -13.82 -19.70
N ILE A 523 3.49 -13.35 -19.44
CA ILE A 523 2.86 -13.40 -18.11
C ILE A 523 1.54 -14.15 -18.20
N SER A 524 1.40 -15.24 -17.44
CA SER A 524 0.11 -15.91 -17.29
C SER A 524 -0.74 -15.18 -16.27
N PRO A 525 -2.04 -14.95 -16.54
CA PRO A 525 -2.97 -14.41 -15.54
C PRO A 525 -3.27 -15.38 -14.39
N ARG A 526 -2.75 -16.61 -14.43
CA ARG A 526 -2.94 -17.65 -13.42
C ARG A 526 -1.78 -17.64 -12.42
N THR A 527 -2.09 -17.62 -11.13
CA THR A 527 -1.16 -18.01 -10.07
C THR A 527 -1.19 -19.54 -9.96
N GLU A 528 -0.05 -20.19 -9.75
CA GLU A 528 0.12 -21.65 -9.77
C GLU A 528 -1.03 -22.45 -9.10
N ASP A 529 -1.40 -23.57 -9.73
CA ASP A 529 -2.46 -24.55 -9.40
C ASP A 529 -3.95 -24.16 -9.65
N THR A 530 -4.49 -24.61 -10.79
CA THR A 530 -5.63 -25.56 -10.83
C THR A 530 -5.81 -26.08 -12.25
N GLY A 531 -5.83 -27.41 -12.38
CA GLY A 531 -6.13 -28.10 -13.62
C GLY A 531 -7.55 -27.80 -14.14
N LEU A 532 -7.70 -28.02 -15.44
CA LEU A 532 -8.92 -27.93 -16.26
C LEU A 532 -9.55 -26.53 -16.32
N ILE A 533 -9.77 -26.08 -17.56
CA ILE A 533 -10.52 -24.87 -17.90
C ILE A 533 -11.94 -25.02 -17.32
N GLY A 534 -12.19 -24.39 -16.17
CA GLY A 534 -13.54 -24.26 -15.63
C GLY A 534 -14.43 -23.37 -16.52
N PRO A 535 -15.73 -23.26 -16.24
CA PRO A 535 -16.72 -22.53 -17.07
C PRO A 535 -16.44 -21.01 -17.25
N ASN A 536 -15.38 -20.46 -16.64
CA ASN A 536 -15.04 -19.03 -16.62
C ASN A 536 -13.85 -18.68 -17.54
N ALA A 537 -13.64 -19.42 -18.63
CA ALA A 537 -12.51 -19.22 -19.56
C ALA A 537 -12.46 -17.81 -20.18
N GLY A 538 -13.62 -17.17 -20.37
CA GLY A 538 -13.74 -15.82 -20.94
C GLY A 538 -13.61 -14.66 -19.94
N GLU A 539 -13.37 -14.94 -18.65
CA GLU A 539 -13.16 -13.88 -17.65
C GLU A 539 -11.83 -13.18 -17.92
N LEU A 540 -11.85 -11.84 -18.01
CA LEU A 540 -10.64 -11.04 -18.15
C LEU A 540 -9.95 -10.86 -16.79
N LYS A 541 -8.63 -11.00 -16.77
CA LYS A 541 -7.77 -10.68 -15.63
C LYS A 541 -6.85 -9.52 -15.98
N GLN A 542 -6.60 -8.69 -14.98
CA GLN A 542 -5.71 -7.56 -15.11
C GLN A 542 -4.27 -8.02 -14.83
N ILE A 543 -3.36 -7.59 -15.68
CA ILE A 543 -1.92 -7.75 -15.53
C ILE A 543 -1.31 -6.36 -15.58
N PHE A 544 -0.44 -6.07 -14.62
CA PHE A 544 0.24 -4.80 -14.47
C PHE A 544 1.69 -4.93 -14.93
N VAL A 545 2.16 -3.89 -15.61
CA VAL A 545 3.51 -3.82 -16.15
C VAL A 545 4.08 -2.47 -15.75
N SER A 546 5.34 -2.44 -15.34
CA SER A 546 6.09 -1.20 -15.21
C SER A 546 7.37 -1.22 -16.04
N VAL A 547 7.77 -0.04 -16.49
CA VAL A 547 9.01 0.19 -17.24
C VAL A 547 9.78 1.33 -16.59
N THR A 548 11.08 1.14 -16.37
CA THR A 548 12.02 2.15 -15.88
C THR A 548 13.29 2.15 -16.73
N SER A 549 14.08 3.22 -16.66
CA SER A 549 15.33 3.35 -17.41
C SER A 549 16.54 2.96 -16.54
N ASP A 550 17.45 2.16 -17.11
CA ASP A 550 18.76 1.85 -16.51
C ASP A 550 19.78 2.98 -16.80
N THR A 551 19.57 3.70 -17.90
CA THR A 551 20.30 4.91 -18.32
C THR A 551 19.60 6.17 -17.79
N ASP A 552 20.19 7.36 -17.96
CA ASP A 552 19.58 8.63 -17.50
C ASP A 552 18.16 8.83 -18.06
N THR A 553 17.97 8.45 -19.33
CA THR A 553 16.66 8.33 -20.00
C THR A 553 16.70 7.15 -20.96
N ALA A 554 15.54 6.55 -21.23
CA ALA A 554 15.37 5.53 -22.27
C ALA A 554 14.10 5.81 -23.07
N LEU A 555 14.19 5.73 -24.40
CA LEU A 555 13.06 5.78 -25.33
C LEU A 555 12.78 4.34 -25.75
N PHE A 556 11.56 3.86 -25.56
CA PHE A 556 11.20 2.49 -25.86
C PHE A 556 9.87 2.40 -26.62
N GLN A 557 9.72 1.30 -27.34
CA GLN A 557 8.48 0.84 -27.94
C GLN A 557 7.98 -0.39 -27.16
N MET A 558 6.68 -0.48 -26.88
CA MET A 558 6.08 -1.61 -26.20
C MET A 558 4.77 -2.03 -26.88
N GLU A 559 4.54 -3.33 -27.01
CA GLU A 559 3.31 -3.92 -27.53
C GLU A 559 2.95 -5.18 -26.76
N GLY A 560 1.73 -5.25 -26.23
CA GLY A 560 1.19 -6.41 -25.53
C GLY A 560 0.21 -7.19 -26.39
N ASN A 561 0.43 -8.49 -26.56
CA ASN A 561 -0.34 -9.37 -27.42
C ASN A 561 -0.94 -10.53 -26.63
N GLU A 562 -2.07 -11.05 -27.09
CA GLU A 562 -2.61 -12.30 -26.56
C GLU A 562 -1.81 -13.47 -27.12
N CYS A 563 -1.40 -14.38 -26.25
CA CYS A 563 -0.68 -15.56 -26.67
C CYS A 563 -1.25 -16.84 -26.07
N ASN A 564 -1.38 -17.86 -26.92
CA ASN A 564 -1.89 -19.16 -26.53
C ASN A 564 -0.90 -19.84 -25.56
N PRO A 565 -1.32 -20.30 -24.37
CA PRO A 565 -0.42 -20.93 -23.40
C PRO A 565 0.25 -22.22 -23.90
N LEU A 566 -0.24 -22.82 -25.00
CA LEU A 566 0.41 -23.95 -25.68
C LEU A 566 1.63 -23.51 -26.52
N ASN A 567 1.69 -22.24 -26.91
CA ASN A 567 2.69 -21.69 -27.83
C ASN A 567 3.72 -20.79 -27.14
N CYS A 568 3.34 -20.15 -26.02
CA CYS A 568 4.23 -19.32 -25.21
C CYS A 568 4.05 -19.64 -23.72
N THR A 569 5.16 -20.03 -23.09
CA THR A 569 5.22 -20.27 -21.66
C THR A 569 5.58 -19.00 -20.92
N GLU A 570 5.04 -18.84 -19.72
CA GLU A 570 5.44 -17.75 -18.82
C GLU A 570 6.96 -17.73 -18.64
N GLY A 571 7.55 -16.53 -18.72
CA GLY A 571 9.00 -16.36 -18.70
C GLY A 571 9.44 -15.09 -19.42
N THR A 572 10.75 -14.86 -19.45
CA THR A 572 11.38 -13.75 -20.16
C THR A 572 12.43 -14.25 -21.15
N ASN A 573 12.62 -13.54 -22.25
CA ASN A 573 13.63 -13.86 -23.26
C ASN A 573 14.18 -12.60 -23.94
N GLU A 574 15.46 -12.63 -24.36
CA GLU A 574 16.04 -11.61 -25.23
C GLU A 574 15.78 -12.00 -26.69
N ILE A 575 15.37 -11.04 -27.53
CA ILE A 575 15.18 -11.26 -28.96
C ILE A 575 16.40 -10.70 -29.70
N HIS A 576 17.00 -11.51 -30.57
CA HIS A 576 18.01 -11.01 -31.49
C HIS A 576 17.33 -10.67 -32.83
N PRO A 577 17.64 -9.52 -33.45
CA PRO A 577 17.09 -9.19 -34.75
C PRO A 577 17.56 -10.23 -35.78
N SER A 578 16.68 -11.19 -36.12
CA SER A 578 16.93 -12.11 -37.22
C SER A 578 16.78 -11.36 -38.53
N THR A 579 17.81 -11.39 -39.36
CA THR A 579 17.70 -11.05 -40.77
C THR A 579 16.64 -11.98 -41.41
N THR A 580 15.43 -11.46 -41.63
CA THR A 580 14.23 -11.98 -42.36
C THR A 580 12.99 -12.35 -41.50
N PRO A 581 11.76 -12.09 -42.02
CA PRO A 581 10.56 -11.93 -41.19
C PRO A 581 9.63 -13.15 -41.16
N LYS A 582 8.88 -13.24 -40.05
CA LYS A 582 7.68 -14.08 -39.78
C LYS A 582 7.90 -15.58 -39.52
N SER A 583 8.10 -15.91 -38.25
CA SER A 583 7.32 -16.94 -37.55
C SER A 583 7.60 -16.86 -36.05
N SER A 584 6.54 -16.95 -35.24
CA SER A 584 6.49 -17.07 -33.79
C SER A 584 7.79 -17.59 -33.16
N ALA A 585 8.55 -16.71 -32.49
CA ALA A 585 9.76 -17.11 -31.80
C ALA A 585 9.36 -17.82 -30.49
N CYS A 586 9.56 -19.14 -30.46
CA CYS A 586 9.42 -19.96 -29.27
C CYS A 586 10.31 -19.45 -28.13
N VAL A 587 9.74 -19.33 -26.93
CA VAL A 587 10.50 -19.29 -25.67
C VAL A 587 11.10 -20.68 -25.46
N VAL A 588 12.39 -20.86 -25.72
CA VAL A 588 13.14 -22.06 -25.32
C VAL A 588 13.87 -21.76 -24.03
N PHE A 589 13.59 -22.55 -22.99
CA PHE A 589 14.19 -22.44 -21.66
C PHE A 589 15.73 -22.49 -21.71
N ALA A 590 16.37 -21.55 -21.01
CA ALA A 590 17.63 -21.82 -20.31
C ALA A 590 17.31 -21.96 -18.82
N THR A 591 16.95 -23.18 -18.41
CA THR A 591 16.82 -23.56 -17.00
C THR A 591 18.19 -23.55 -16.33
N LYS A 592 18.26 -22.94 -15.13
CA LYS A 592 19.25 -23.15 -14.05
C LYS A 592 20.72 -23.34 -14.45
N PHE A 593 21.55 -22.36 -14.09
CA PHE A 593 22.80 -22.70 -13.40
C PHE A 593 22.76 -22.14 -11.98
N VAL A 594 22.58 -23.08 -11.05
CA VAL A 594 23.13 -22.99 -9.70
C VAL A 594 24.65 -23.04 -9.88
N VAL A 595 25.36 -21.98 -9.46
CA VAL A 595 26.54 -22.03 -8.58
C VAL A 595 26.54 -20.76 -7.75
#